data_AF-A0AAV4G723-F1
#
_entry.id   AF-A0AAV4G723-F1
#
_cell.length_a   1.000
_cell.length_b   1.000
_cell.length_c   1.000
_cell.angle_alpha   90.00
_cell.angle_beta   90.00
_cell.angle_gamma   90.00
#
_symmetry.space_group_name_H-M   'P 1'
#
loop_
_entity.id
_entity.type
_entity.pdbx_description
1 polymer ?
#
loop_
_entity_poly.entity_id
_entity_poly.type
_entity_poly.pdbx_seq_one_letter_code
_entity_poly.pdbx_strand_id
1 'polypeptide(L)'
;MKLHTKNSIWAADAKRDNKLDVDGPKNSLIGQQETCRSLNEFALDIALKQSRPSAQYRYKNRGRPIILEDDDKKWFYFQWASKPLALEEDAKGLHVKAITFIDAKRGELFCKVMSPYRAMEWINIDSLRKF
;
A
#
# COMPACT_ATOMS: atom_id res chain seq x y z
N MET A 1 6.45 5.00 20.50
CA MET A 1 6.23 5.01 19.03
C MET A 1 5.53 6.33 18.69
N LYS A 2 6.11 7.21 17.88
CA LYS A 2 5.45 8.46 17.45
C LYS A 2 4.61 8.17 16.20
N LEU A 3 3.32 8.49 16.25
CA LEU A 3 2.43 8.36 15.10
C LEU A 3 2.68 9.55 14.16
N HIS A 4 2.84 9.26 12.87
CA HIS A 4 3.04 10.25 11.83
C HIS A 4 1.78 10.33 10.96
N THR A 5 1.33 11.55 10.65
CA THR A 5 0.21 11.75 9.72
C THR A 5 0.65 11.41 8.30
N LYS A 6 -0.28 10.93 7.46
CA LYS A 6 -0.05 10.70 6.02
C LYS A 6 0.69 11.88 5.39
N ASN A 7 0.19 13.10 5.57
CA ASN A 7 0.81 14.32 5.04
C ASN A 7 2.26 14.52 5.53
N SER A 8 2.56 14.20 6.80
CA SER A 8 3.92 14.30 7.32
C SER A 8 4.87 13.25 6.72
N ILE A 9 4.36 12.07 6.37
CA ILE A 9 5.12 11.01 5.71
C ILE A 9 5.42 11.42 4.26
N TRP A 10 4.42 11.91 3.53
CA TRP A 10 4.59 12.37 2.14
C TRP A 10 5.45 13.63 2.03
N ALA A 11 5.34 14.56 2.97
CA ALA A 11 6.23 15.73 3.02
C ALA A 11 7.69 15.33 3.29
N ALA A 12 7.92 14.25 4.02
CA ALA A 12 9.27 13.73 4.25
C ALA A 12 9.83 13.00 3.01
N ASP A 13 9.01 12.22 2.29
CA ASP A 13 9.42 11.53 1.05
C ASP A 13 9.70 12.54 -0.08
N ALA A 14 8.83 13.54 -0.26
CA ALA A 14 9.03 14.62 -1.24
C ALA A 14 10.32 15.43 -1.00
N LYS A 15 10.71 15.62 0.28
CA LYS A 15 11.98 16.26 0.64
C LYS A 15 13.20 15.39 0.34
N ARG A 16 13.06 14.07 0.35
CA ARG A 16 14.15 13.12 0.07
C ARG A 16 14.52 13.09 -1.41
N ASP A 17 13.54 13.27 -2.30
CA ASP A 17 13.76 13.19 -3.75
C ASP A 17 14.25 14.51 -4.40
N ASN A 18 14.45 15.59 -3.62
CA ASN A 18 14.94 16.91 -4.05
C ASN A 18 14.35 17.42 -5.38
N LYS A 19 13.06 17.11 -5.62
CA LYS A 19 12.31 17.52 -6.80
C LYS A 19 11.09 18.32 -6.34
N LEU A 20 11.33 19.61 -6.06
CA LEU A 20 10.30 20.63 -6.21
C LEU A 20 10.08 20.84 -7.71
N ASP A 21 9.49 19.85 -8.38
CA ASP A 21 8.82 20.13 -9.65
C ASP A 21 7.62 21.04 -9.32
N VAL A 22 7.42 22.06 -10.15
CA VAL A 22 6.36 23.08 -10.03
C VAL A 22 4.96 22.46 -10.09
N ASP A 23 4.89 21.20 -10.53
CA ASP A 23 3.80 20.26 -10.27
C ASP A 23 4.30 19.27 -9.23
N GLY A 24 3.75 19.29 -8.02
CA GLY A 24 4.17 18.43 -6.89
C GLY A 24 4.27 16.94 -7.25
N PRO A 25 4.85 16.09 -6.37
CA PRO A 25 5.08 14.68 -6.69
C PRO A 25 3.79 14.07 -7.22
N LYS A 26 3.84 13.44 -8.41
CA LYS A 26 2.65 12.92 -9.12
C LYS A 26 1.85 11.87 -8.32
N ASN A 27 2.34 11.51 -7.12
CA ASN A 27 1.71 10.64 -6.12
C ASN A 27 1.43 11.37 -4.78
N SER A 28 1.26 12.70 -4.79
CA SER A 28 0.89 13.47 -3.59
C SER A 28 -0.55 13.18 -3.22
N LEU A 29 -0.76 12.36 -2.19
CA LEU A 29 -2.09 12.06 -1.66
C LEU A 29 -2.64 13.16 -0.72
N ILE A 30 -2.03 14.35 -0.73
CA ILE A 30 -2.43 15.50 0.07
C ILE A 30 -3.82 15.97 -0.40
N GLY A 31 -4.82 15.90 0.48
CA GLY A 31 -6.19 16.32 0.19
C GLY A 31 -7.11 15.22 -0.39
N GLN A 32 -6.60 14.01 -0.65
CA GLN A 32 -7.45 12.87 -1.00
C GLN A 32 -8.01 12.19 0.25
N GLN A 33 -9.26 11.73 0.20
CA GLN A 33 -9.87 10.91 1.25
C GLN A 33 -8.93 9.73 1.56
N GLU A 34 -8.54 9.59 2.82
CA GLU A 34 -7.64 8.51 3.22
C GLU A 34 -8.37 7.17 3.07
N THR A 35 -8.01 6.42 2.03
CA THR A 35 -8.38 5.01 1.88
C THR A 35 -7.22 4.14 2.35
N CYS A 36 -7.54 2.97 2.89
CA CYS A 36 -6.52 2.01 3.28
C CYS A 36 -5.79 1.44 2.05
N ARG A 37 -6.45 1.41 0.88
CA ARG A 37 -5.82 1.18 -0.43
C ARG A 37 -4.62 2.11 -0.68
N SER A 38 -4.76 3.40 -0.40
CA SER A 38 -3.66 4.36 -0.63
C SER A 38 -2.42 4.10 0.25
N LEU A 39 -2.63 3.49 1.42
CA LEU A 39 -1.53 3.01 2.27
C LEU A 39 -0.86 1.75 1.70
N ASN A 40 -1.62 0.86 1.06
CA ASN A 40 -1.05 -0.28 0.33
C ASN A 40 -0.25 0.17 -0.89
N GLU A 41 -0.70 1.22 -1.60
CA GLU A 41 0.04 1.85 -2.71
C GLU A 41 1.39 2.37 -2.22
N PHE A 42 1.41 3.05 -1.07
CA PHE A 42 2.65 3.51 -0.45
C PHE A 42 3.57 2.36 -0.02
N ALA A 43 3.02 1.29 0.57
CA ALA A 43 3.80 0.11 0.94
C ALA A 43 4.46 -0.54 -0.29
N LEU A 44 3.74 -0.62 -1.41
CA LEU A 44 4.25 -1.10 -2.70
C LEU A 44 5.35 -0.17 -3.26
N ASP A 45 5.15 1.14 -3.22
CA ASP A 45 6.15 2.11 -3.69
C ASP A 45 7.46 2.00 -2.89
N ILE A 46 7.38 1.96 -1.56
CA ILE A 46 8.55 1.72 -0.70
C ILE A 46 9.24 0.41 -1.10
N ALA A 47 8.47 -0.67 -1.21
CA ALA A 47 9.01 -1.99 -1.54
C ALA A 47 9.73 -1.99 -2.89
N LEU A 48 9.18 -1.32 -3.90
CA LEU A 48 9.76 -1.21 -5.23
C LEU A 48 11.04 -0.37 -5.21
N LYS A 49 11.01 0.81 -4.57
CA LYS A 49 12.17 1.71 -4.42
C LYS A 49 13.34 1.02 -3.69
N GLN A 50 13.03 0.21 -2.68
CA GLN A 50 14.03 -0.52 -1.88
C GLN A 50 14.50 -1.84 -2.50
N SER A 51 13.80 -2.34 -3.54
CA SER A 51 14.19 -3.56 -4.23
C SER A 51 15.41 -3.32 -5.14
N ARG A 52 16.25 -4.35 -5.34
CA ARG A 52 17.42 -4.25 -6.22
C ARG A 52 16.99 -3.94 -7.67
N PRO A 53 17.77 -3.18 -8.46
CA PRO A 53 17.42 -2.86 -9.84
C PRO A 53 17.08 -4.07 -10.71
N SER A 54 17.81 -5.19 -10.54
CA SER A 54 17.53 -6.44 -11.26
C SER A 54 16.20 -7.07 -10.86
N ALA A 55 15.80 -6.98 -9.58
CA ALA A 55 14.50 -7.46 -9.10
C ALA A 55 13.36 -6.57 -9.61
N GLN A 56 13.52 -5.25 -9.53
CA GLN A 56 12.57 -4.30 -10.12
C GLN A 56 12.35 -4.58 -11.61
N TYR A 57 13.43 -4.79 -12.36
CA TYR A 57 13.36 -5.12 -13.79
C TYR A 57 12.62 -6.44 -14.04
N ARG A 58 12.93 -7.51 -13.29
CA ARG A 58 12.22 -8.79 -13.44
C ARG A 58 10.74 -8.66 -13.11
N TYR A 59 10.41 -8.02 -11.99
CA TYR A 59 9.02 -7.78 -11.58
C TYR A 59 8.25 -7.03 -12.66
N LYS A 60 8.78 -5.89 -13.14
CA LYS A 60 8.11 -5.04 -14.14
C LYS A 60 7.89 -5.74 -15.49
N ASN A 61 8.78 -6.65 -15.89
CA ASN A 61 8.72 -7.27 -17.23
C ASN A 61 8.09 -8.66 -17.25
N ARG A 62 8.14 -9.40 -16.14
CA ARG A 62 7.75 -10.82 -16.08
C ARG A 62 6.98 -11.21 -14.84
N GLY A 63 7.02 -10.39 -13.79
CA GLY A 63 6.34 -10.67 -12.55
C GLY A 63 4.83 -10.47 -12.68
N ARG A 64 4.06 -11.31 -12.00
CA ARG A 64 2.66 -11.02 -11.77
C ARG A 64 2.53 -9.78 -10.86
N PRO A 65 1.68 -8.80 -11.19
CA PRO A 65 1.51 -7.59 -10.41
C PRO A 65 0.90 -7.84 -9.03
N ILE A 66 1.05 -6.85 -8.15
CA ILE A 66 0.16 -6.68 -7.00
C ILE A 66 -1.04 -5.85 -7.46
N ILE A 67 -2.25 -6.37 -7.25
CA ILE A 67 -3.52 -5.76 -7.64
C ILE A 67 -4.17 -5.23 -6.36
N LEU A 68 -4.24 -3.90 -6.23
CA LEU A 68 -4.81 -3.25 -5.06
C LEU A 68 -6.31 -3.01 -5.28
N GLU A 69 -7.13 -3.75 -4.55
CA GLU A 69 -8.58 -3.67 -4.64
C GLU A 69 -9.15 -2.61 -3.71
N ASP A 70 -10.43 -2.28 -3.91
CA ASP A 70 -11.13 -1.34 -3.04
C ASP A 70 -11.33 -1.91 -1.63
N ASP A 71 -11.27 -1.01 -0.65
CA ASP A 71 -11.39 -1.32 0.77
C ASP A 71 -12.70 -2.08 1.11
N ASP A 72 -12.57 -3.17 1.86
CA ASP A 72 -13.70 -3.84 2.51
C ASP A 72 -14.07 -3.09 3.79
N LYS A 73 -15.06 -2.19 3.66
CA LYS A 73 -15.54 -1.34 4.76
C LYS A 73 -16.42 -2.14 5.71
N LYS A 74 -16.05 -2.14 6.98
CA LYS A 74 -16.83 -2.68 8.08
C LYS A 74 -17.50 -1.56 8.85
N TRP A 75 -18.75 -1.81 9.23
CA TRP A 75 -19.55 -0.86 9.99
C TRP A 75 -19.31 -0.97 11.50
N PHE A 76 -19.04 -2.19 11.98
CA PHE A 76 -18.81 -2.44 13.39
C PHE A 76 -17.37 -2.86 13.68
N TYR A 77 -16.84 -2.37 14.80
CA TYR A 77 -15.48 -2.68 15.25
C TYR A 77 -15.22 -4.19 15.33
N PHE A 78 -16.15 -5.00 15.84
CA PHE A 78 -15.95 -6.44 15.96
C PHE A 78 -15.84 -7.17 14.61
N GLN A 79 -16.51 -6.65 13.56
CA GLN A 79 -16.38 -7.18 12.20
C GLN A 79 -15.00 -6.84 11.62
N TRP A 80 -14.52 -5.62 11.87
CA TRP A 80 -13.17 -5.21 11.49
C TRP A 80 -12.12 -6.02 12.24
N ALA A 81 -12.26 -6.15 13.56
CA ALA A 81 -11.31 -6.83 14.43
C ALA A 81 -11.14 -8.31 14.03
N SER A 82 -12.24 -9.00 13.72
CA SER A 82 -12.23 -10.43 13.35
C SER A 82 -11.82 -10.71 11.90
N LYS A 83 -11.92 -9.74 10.99
CA LYS A 83 -11.58 -9.94 9.57
C LYS A 83 -10.10 -9.64 9.31
N PRO A 84 -9.25 -10.59 8.87
CA PRO A 84 -7.86 -10.30 8.50
C PRO A 84 -7.79 -9.53 7.18
N LEU A 85 -6.62 -8.93 6.90
CA LEU A 85 -6.28 -8.45 5.55
C LEU A 85 -6.49 -9.58 4.54
N ALA A 86 -7.16 -9.30 3.42
CA ALA A 86 -7.36 -10.27 2.36
C ALA A 86 -6.18 -10.21 1.37
N LEU A 87 -5.48 -11.34 1.25
CA LEU A 87 -4.37 -11.57 0.34
C LEU A 87 -4.70 -12.85 -0.44
N GLU A 88 -5.04 -12.69 -1.71
CA GLU A 88 -5.43 -13.80 -2.59
C GLU A 88 -4.49 -13.84 -3.79
N GLU A 89 -3.91 -14.99 -4.08
CA GLU A 89 -3.02 -15.17 -5.23
C GLU A 89 -3.75 -15.93 -6.33
N ASP A 90 -3.72 -15.38 -7.54
CA ASP A 90 -4.21 -16.04 -8.74
C ASP A 90 -3.21 -15.91 -9.92
N ALA A 91 -3.62 -16.39 -11.10
CA ALA A 91 -2.82 -16.29 -12.32
C ALA A 91 -2.57 -14.84 -12.78
N LYS A 92 -3.39 -13.88 -12.34
CA LYS A 92 -3.25 -12.45 -12.63
C LYS A 92 -2.34 -11.76 -11.62
N GLY A 93 -2.26 -12.24 -10.39
CA GLY A 93 -1.26 -11.84 -9.41
C GLY A 93 -1.73 -11.87 -7.97
N LEU A 94 -1.17 -10.97 -7.15
CA LEU A 94 -1.53 -10.87 -5.74
C LEU A 94 -2.60 -9.81 -5.56
N HIS A 95 -3.83 -10.24 -5.30
CA HIS A 95 -4.95 -9.40 -4.92
C HIS A 95 -4.83 -9.00 -3.45
N VAL A 96 -4.82 -7.69 -3.19
CA VAL A 96 -4.73 -7.12 -1.85
C VAL A 96 -5.97 -6.27 -1.61
N LYS A 97 -6.78 -6.68 -0.64
CA LYS A 97 -7.97 -5.95 -0.21
C LYS A 97 -7.85 -5.58 1.27
N ALA A 98 -7.73 -4.28 1.52
CA ALA A 98 -7.67 -3.75 2.87
C ALA A 98 -9.01 -3.92 3.60
N ILE A 99 -8.96 -4.06 4.92
CA ILE A 99 -10.16 -4.02 5.77
C ILE A 99 -10.17 -2.70 6.53
N THR A 100 -11.29 -1.97 6.40
CA THR A 100 -11.40 -0.60 6.88
C THR A 100 -12.53 -0.47 7.90
N PHE A 101 -12.32 0.30 8.96
CA PHE A 101 -13.38 0.72 9.89
C PHE A 101 -13.23 2.21 10.20
N ILE A 102 -14.34 2.92 10.18
CA ILE A 102 -14.39 4.35 10.50
C ILE A 102 -15.13 4.51 11.82
N ASP A 103 -14.43 4.95 12.86
CA ASP A 103 -15.08 5.41 14.08
C ASP A 103 -15.52 6.86 13.86
N ALA A 104 -16.76 7.03 13.39
CA ALA A 104 -17.34 8.35 13.13
C ALA A 104 -17.46 9.22 14.40
N LYS A 105 -17.51 8.63 15.60
CA LYS A 105 -17.59 9.38 16.86
C LYS A 105 -16.24 10.01 17.20
N ARG A 106 -15.15 9.32 16.86
CA ARG A 106 -13.78 9.76 17.14
C ARG A 106 -13.09 10.40 15.94
N GLY A 107 -13.67 10.27 14.74
CA GLY A 107 -13.04 10.69 13.50
C GLY A 107 -11.81 9.84 13.15
N GLU A 108 -11.74 8.59 13.63
CA GLU A 108 -10.59 7.71 13.44
C GLU A 108 -10.82 6.72 12.30
N LEU A 109 -9.79 6.48 11.50
CA LEU A 109 -9.76 5.48 10.43
C LEU A 109 -8.84 4.34 10.82
N PHE A 110 -9.37 3.12 10.84
CA PHE A 110 -8.61 1.91 11.16
C PHE A 110 -8.41 1.07 9.90
N CYS A 111 -7.16 0.76 9.60
CA CYS A 111 -6.75 0.05 8.40
C CYS A 111 -6.03 -1.26 8.75
N LYS A 112 -6.43 -2.35 8.10
CA LYS A 112 -5.59 -3.56 7.97
C LYS A 112 -5.01 -3.56 6.57
N VAL A 113 -3.69 -3.36 6.49
CA VAL A 113 -2.94 -3.11 5.25
C VAL A 113 -1.76 -4.06 5.13
N MET A 114 -1.30 -4.25 3.89
CA MET A 114 -0.11 -5.02 3.57
C MET A 114 1.14 -4.28 4.07
N SER A 115 2.10 -5.01 4.64
CA SER A 115 3.39 -4.43 5.02
C SER A 115 4.29 -4.22 3.79
N PRO A 116 5.19 -3.22 3.81
CA PRO A 116 6.20 -3.07 2.75
C PRO A 116 7.05 -4.33 2.56
N TYR A 117 7.28 -5.10 3.62
CA TYR A 117 8.02 -6.37 3.54
C TYR A 117 7.28 -7.43 2.73
N ARG A 118 5.95 -7.58 2.89
CA ARG A 118 5.18 -8.52 2.07
C ARG A 118 5.17 -8.10 0.59
N ALA A 119 5.04 -6.81 0.32
CA ALA A 119 5.17 -6.29 -1.04
C ALA A 119 6.57 -6.55 -1.63
N MET A 120 7.61 -6.40 -0.82
CA MET A 120 9.00 -6.62 -1.23
C MET A 120 9.29 -8.10 -1.52
N GLU A 121 8.76 -9.01 -0.71
CA GLU A 121 8.83 -10.46 -0.96
C GLU A 121 8.20 -10.81 -2.32
N TRP A 122 7.04 -10.23 -2.60
CA TRP A 122 6.36 -10.42 -3.88
C TRP A 122 7.19 -9.92 -5.08
N ILE A 123 7.71 -8.70 -5.00
CA ILE A 123 8.56 -8.08 -6.04
C ILE A 123 9.83 -8.90 -6.27
N ASN A 124 10.47 -9.36 -5.19
CA ASN A 124 11.77 -10.01 -5.29
C ASN A 124 11.67 -11.48 -5.74
N ILE A 125 10.61 -12.18 -5.34
CA ILE A 125 10.54 -13.64 -5.41
C ILE A 125 9.17 -14.11 -5.94
N ASP A 126 8.08 -13.84 -5.23
CA ASP A 126 6.84 -14.62 -5.42
C ASP A 126 6.15 -14.36 -6.76
N SER A 127 6.25 -13.13 -7.26
CA SER A 127 5.67 -12.71 -8.54
C SER A 127 6.14 -13.55 -9.75
N LEU A 128 7.24 -14.30 -9.62
CA LEU A 128 7.84 -15.11 -10.69
C LEU A 128 7.55 -16.62 -10.54
N ARG A 129 6.88 -17.06 -9.46
CA ARG A 129 6.55 -18.47 -9.23
C ARG A 129 5.55 -18.95 -10.28
N LYS A 130 5.60 -20.22 -10.68
CA LYS A 130 4.56 -20.77 -11.58
C LYS A 130 3.23 -20.88 -10.81
N PHE A 131 2.12 -20.59 -11.50
CA PHE A 131 0.77 -20.79 -11.01
C PHE A 131 0.19 -22.07 -11.63
#